data_AF-A0A536FY63-F1
#
_entry.id   AF-A0A536FY63-F1
#
_cell.length_a   1.000
_cell.length_b   1.000
_cell.length_c   1.000
_cell.angle_alpha   90.00
_cell.angle_beta   90.00
_cell.angle_gamma   90.00
#
_symmetry.space_group_name_H-M   'P 1'
#
loop_
_entity.id
_entity.type
_entity.pdbx_description
1 polymer ?
#
loop_
_entity_poly.entity_id
_entity_poly.type
_entity_poly.pdbx_seq_one_letter_code
_entity_poly.pdbx_strand_id
1 'polypeptide(L)'
;MSGASPDDARAGGDFRPELEGLRAVAVGLVLAYHAGIPKVYGGYVGVDVFFVLSGFLITGLIVRELRANGRIDLPQFYARRARRLLPAALVAIAGTLVLSVILLPPLRVPDVAGDAAAASVYVSNMRFAFQATDYLASDLPPSPLLHFWSLGVEEQFYLFWPALLAVVATIGLGTIGLGRR
;
A
#
# COMPACT_ATOMS: atom_id res chain seq x y z
N MET A 1 -4.96 49.53 0.74
CA MET A 1 -3.91 48.50 0.84
C MET A 1 -4.44 47.40 1.74
N SER A 2 -5.07 46.38 1.13
CA SER A 2 -5.65 45.23 1.84
C SER A 2 -4.55 44.23 2.11
N GLY A 3 -4.26 43.97 3.39
CA GLY A 3 -3.29 42.97 3.79
C GLY A 3 -3.84 41.58 3.51
N ALA A 4 -3.22 40.85 2.60
CA ALA A 4 -3.40 39.42 2.49
C ALA A 4 -2.91 38.79 3.81
N SER A 5 -3.80 38.10 4.52
CA SER A 5 -3.44 37.36 5.72
C SER A 5 -2.45 36.24 5.35
N PRO A 6 -1.47 35.90 6.19
CA PRO A 6 -0.49 34.84 5.91
C PRO A 6 -1.08 33.44 5.73
N ASP A 7 -2.37 33.28 5.99
CA ASP A 7 -3.10 32.02 5.96
C ASP A 7 -3.55 31.58 4.56
N ASP A 8 -3.53 32.49 3.57
CA ASP A 8 -3.95 32.20 2.19
C ASP A 8 -2.92 31.37 1.39
N ALA A 9 -1.74 31.09 1.97
CA ALA A 9 -0.63 30.40 1.31
C ALA A 9 -0.54 28.88 1.57
N ARG A 10 -1.54 28.26 2.22
CA ARG A 10 -1.55 26.80 2.50
C ARG A 10 -2.51 25.99 1.61
N ALA A 11 -2.68 26.38 0.35
CA ALA A 11 -3.30 25.52 -0.66
C ALA A 11 -2.30 24.43 -1.14
N GLY A 12 -1.85 23.57 -0.22
CA GLY A 12 -1.02 22.40 -0.51
C GLY A 12 -1.68 21.19 0.13
N GLY A 13 -1.88 20.11 -0.65
CA GLY A 13 -2.64 18.92 -0.25
C GLY A 13 -2.36 18.50 1.20
N ASP A 14 -3.43 18.53 1.99
CA ASP A 14 -3.50 18.37 3.45
C ASP A 14 -2.62 17.21 3.98
N PHE A 15 -1.34 17.51 4.25
CA PHE A 15 -0.39 16.58 4.87
C PHE A 15 -0.79 16.44 6.34
N ARG A 16 -1.08 15.20 6.77
CA ARG A 16 -1.58 14.90 8.12
C ARG A 16 -0.49 14.22 8.93
N PRO A 17 0.44 14.98 9.54
CA PRO A 17 1.60 14.43 10.25
C PRO A 17 1.18 13.47 11.37
N GLU A 18 0.02 13.70 12.00
CA GLU A 18 -0.53 12.85 13.03
C GLU A 18 -0.86 11.44 12.52
N LEU A 19 -1.41 11.32 11.31
CA LEU A 19 -1.75 10.03 10.71
C LEU A 19 -0.52 9.32 10.16
N GLU A 20 0.44 10.08 9.64
CA GLU A 20 1.73 9.51 9.22
C GLU A 20 2.56 9.01 10.40
N GLY A 21 2.58 9.76 11.51
CA GLY A 21 3.21 9.34 12.77
C GLY A 21 2.60 8.05 13.30
N LEU A 22 1.27 7.93 13.28
CA LEU A 22 0.60 6.70 13.70
C LEU A 22 0.91 5.52 12.78
N ARG A 23 1.02 5.74 11.47
CA ARG A 23 1.49 4.70 10.52
C ARG A 23 2.93 4.29 10.80
N ALA A 24 3.81 5.23 11.12
CA ALA A 24 5.20 4.92 11.49
C ALA A 24 5.26 4.08 12.77
N VAL A 25 4.46 4.41 13.79
CA VAL A 25 4.34 3.60 15.01
C VAL A 25 3.82 2.20 14.68
N ALA A 26 2.78 2.09 13.85
CA ALA A 26 2.20 0.82 13.44
C ALA A 26 3.24 -0.10 12.76
N VAL A 27 4.00 0.44 11.79
CA VAL A 27 5.11 -0.30 11.14
C VAL A 27 6.20 -0.65 12.16
N GLY A 28 6.55 0.27 13.06
CA GLY A 28 7.53 0.04 14.11
C GLY A 28 7.17 -1.13 15.03
N LEU A 29 5.89 -1.27 15.39
CA LEU A 29 5.40 -2.43 16.17
C LEU A 29 5.54 -3.74 15.40
N VAL A 30 5.23 -3.74 14.10
CA VAL A 30 5.40 -4.92 13.24
C VAL A 30 6.87 -5.32 13.16
N LEU A 31 7.78 -4.35 12.97
CA LEU A 31 9.22 -4.60 12.92
C LEU A 31 9.74 -5.12 14.26
N ALA A 32 9.34 -4.51 15.38
CA ALA A 32 9.73 -4.94 16.73
C ALA A 32 9.29 -6.38 17.04
N TYR A 33 8.07 -6.75 16.61
CA TYR A 33 7.57 -8.12 16.72
C TYR A 33 8.43 -9.12 15.94
N HIS A 34 8.73 -8.82 14.66
CA HIS A 34 9.56 -9.71 13.83
C HIS A 34 11.03 -9.74 14.25
N ALA A 35 11.53 -8.68 14.90
CA ALA A 35 12.87 -8.64 15.49
C ALA A 35 12.98 -9.43 16.81
N GLY A 36 11.88 -9.96 17.35
CA GLY A 36 11.87 -10.73 18.59
C GLY A 36 12.09 -9.89 19.84
N ILE A 37 11.74 -8.60 19.82
CA ILE A 37 11.87 -7.73 20.99
C ILE A 37 10.98 -8.26 22.13
N PRO A 38 11.54 -8.52 23.34
CA PRO A 38 10.76 -9.02 24.47
C PRO A 38 9.56 -8.11 24.78
N LYS A 39 8.43 -8.72 25.18
CA LYS A 39 7.19 -8.04 25.56
C LYS A 39 6.38 -7.41 24.42
N VAL A 40 6.81 -7.51 23.15
CA VAL A 40 6.03 -7.04 21.99
C VAL A 40 5.29 -8.20 21.35
N TYR A 41 4.34 -8.82 22.05
CA TYR A 41 3.61 -10.01 21.54
C TYR A 41 2.51 -9.68 20.53
N GLY A 42 1.96 -8.46 20.59
CA GLY A 42 0.83 -8.01 19.77
C GLY A 42 1.21 -7.13 18.57
N GLY A 43 2.47 -7.11 18.15
CA GLY A 43 2.92 -6.16 17.12
C GLY A 43 2.28 -6.36 15.74
N TYR A 44 1.70 -7.54 15.48
CA TYR A 44 0.89 -7.80 14.28
C TYR A 44 -0.34 -6.89 14.15
N VAL A 45 -0.89 -6.36 15.26
CA VAL A 45 -1.97 -5.36 15.26
C VAL A 45 -1.57 -4.09 14.50
N GLY A 46 -0.27 -3.81 14.41
CA GLY A 46 0.25 -2.72 13.59
C GLY A 46 -0.15 -2.84 12.12
N VAL A 47 -0.28 -4.05 11.56
CA VAL A 47 -0.75 -4.25 10.19
C VAL A 47 -2.19 -3.77 10.02
N ASP A 48 -3.07 -4.15 10.95
CA ASP A 48 -4.49 -3.76 10.91
C ASP A 48 -4.65 -2.24 11.01
N VAL A 49 -3.95 -1.61 11.96
CA VAL A 49 -3.95 -0.15 12.13
C VAL A 49 -3.44 0.54 10.87
N PHE A 50 -2.35 0.04 10.29
CA PHE A 50 -1.79 0.61 9.06
C PHE A 50 -2.79 0.55 7.91
N PHE A 51 -3.46 -0.59 7.69
CA PHE A 51 -4.48 -0.73 6.64
C PHE A 51 -5.70 0.17 6.87
N VAL A 52 -6.20 0.28 8.10
CA VAL A 52 -7.33 1.17 8.41
C VAL A 52 -6.98 2.63 8.09
N LEU A 53 -5.80 3.09 8.49
CA LEU A 53 -5.34 4.46 8.23
C LEU A 53 -5.13 4.72 6.74
N SER A 54 -4.55 3.75 6.04
CA SER A 54 -4.38 3.76 4.58
C SER A 54 -5.72 3.89 3.85
N GLY A 55 -6.73 3.10 4.25
CA GLY A 55 -8.09 3.17 3.72
C GLY A 55 -8.76 4.53 3.99
N PHE A 56 -8.66 5.03 5.22
CA PHE A 56 -9.21 6.33 5.61
C PHE A 56 -8.61 7.49 4.79
N LEU A 57 -7.28 7.54 4.68
CA LEU A 57 -6.57 8.60 3.96
C LEU A 57 -6.91 8.63 2.47
N ILE A 58 -6.87 7.47 1.81
CA ILE A 58 -7.12 7.38 0.37
C ILE A 58 -8.59 7.64 0.06
N THR A 59 -9.52 7.10 0.85
CA THR A 59 -10.95 7.42 0.70
C THR A 59 -11.20 8.91 0.84
N GLY A 60 -10.62 9.55 1.87
CA GLY A 60 -10.75 10.99 2.08
C GLY A 60 -10.20 11.79 0.90
N LEU A 61 -9.07 11.38 0.33
CA LEU A 61 -8.47 12.03 -0.85
C LEU A 61 -9.41 11.94 -2.06
N ILE A 62 -9.91 10.74 -2.36
CA ILE A 62 -10.78 10.49 -3.51
C ILE A 62 -12.10 11.25 -3.38
N VAL A 63 -12.72 11.24 -2.20
CA VAL A 63 -13.98 11.95 -1.94
C VAL A 63 -13.80 13.46 -2.04
N ARG A 64 -12.68 14.01 -1.53
CA ARG A 64 -12.37 15.45 -1.70
C ARG A 64 -12.17 15.82 -3.16
N GLU A 65 -11.44 15.01 -3.92
CA GLU A 65 -11.24 15.22 -5.35
C GLU A 65 -12.57 15.20 -6.11
N LEU A 66 -13.42 14.20 -5.84
CA LEU A 66 -14.75 14.09 -6.42
C LEU A 66 -15.62 15.32 -6.09
N ARG A 67 -15.59 15.81 -4.85
CA ARG A 67 -16.36 17.00 -4.43
C ARG A 67 -15.84 18.28 -5.09
N ALA A 68 -14.53 18.41 -5.24
CA ALA A 68 -13.92 19.61 -5.83
C ALA A 68 -14.09 19.66 -7.36
N ASN A 69 -13.91 18.51 -8.04
CA ASN A 69 -13.79 18.45 -9.49
C ASN A 69 -15.02 17.82 -10.18
N GLY A 70 -15.95 17.25 -9.43
CA GLY A 70 -17.10 16.50 -9.94
C GLY A 70 -16.75 15.13 -10.56
N ARG A 71 -15.47 14.77 -10.60
CA ARG A 71 -14.95 13.49 -11.13
C ARG A 71 -13.67 13.08 -10.43
N ILE A 72 -13.31 11.81 -10.56
CA ILE A 72 -12.06 11.24 -10.04
C ILE A 72 -11.10 11.03 -11.22
N ASP A 73 -9.89 11.60 -11.16
CA ASP A 73 -8.83 11.41 -12.14
C ASP A 73 -7.99 10.17 -11.77
N LEU A 74 -8.49 9.00 -12.17
CA LEU A 74 -7.82 7.71 -11.93
C LEU A 74 -6.42 7.63 -12.53
N PRO A 75 -6.18 8.04 -13.80
CA PRO A 75 -4.83 8.06 -14.36
C PRO A 75 -3.84 8.88 -13.53
N GLN A 76 -4.22 10.09 -13.11
CA GLN A 76 -3.36 10.94 -12.31
C GLN A 76 -3.14 10.37 -10.90
N PHE A 77 -4.18 9.77 -10.30
CA PHE A 77 -4.09 9.08 -9.02
C PHE A 77 -3.06 7.94 -9.05
N TYR A 78 -3.18 7.02 -10.03
CA TYR A 78 -2.24 5.90 -10.17
C TYR A 78 -0.83 6.38 -10.54
N ALA A 79 -0.69 7.39 -11.40
CA ALA A 79 0.61 7.93 -11.77
C ALA A 79 1.38 8.55 -10.59
N ARG A 80 0.69 9.27 -9.69
CA ARG A 80 1.31 9.81 -8.46
C ARG A 80 1.80 8.69 -7.55
N ARG A 81 0.99 7.64 -7.41
CA ARG A 81 1.29 6.51 -6.53
C ARG A 81 2.45 5.68 -7.06
N ALA A 82 2.43 5.35 -8.35
CA ALA A 82 3.50 4.64 -9.03
C ALA A 82 4.86 5.33 -8.87
N ARG A 83 4.93 6.65 -9.11
CA ARG A 83 6.16 7.45 -8.95
C ARG A 83 6.69 7.49 -7.52
N ARG A 84 5.80 7.35 -6.53
CA ARG A 84 6.16 7.38 -5.11
C ARG A 84 6.63 6.02 -4.58
N LEU A 85 6.07 4.91 -5.07
CA LEU A 85 6.27 3.59 -4.47
C LEU A 85 7.17 2.66 -5.27
N LEU A 86 7.02 2.64 -6.60
CA LEU A 86 7.78 1.72 -7.46
C LEU A 86 9.29 1.86 -7.30
N PRO A 87 9.89 3.07 -7.23
CA PRO A 87 11.34 3.18 -7.13
C PRO A 87 11.90 2.51 -5.88
N ALA A 88 11.29 2.77 -4.72
CA ALA A 88 11.74 2.19 -3.45
C ALA A 88 11.50 0.68 -3.42
N ALA A 89 10.34 0.21 -3.90
CA ALA A 89 10.02 -1.21 -3.96
C ALA A 89 11.00 -1.98 -4.86
N LEU A 90 11.28 -1.48 -6.07
CA LEU A 90 12.18 -2.12 -7.02
C LEU A 90 13.62 -2.14 -6.52
N VAL A 91 14.09 -1.09 -5.85
CA VAL A 91 15.42 -1.08 -5.21
C VAL A 91 15.51 -2.14 -4.12
N ALA A 92 14.50 -2.21 -3.25
CA ALA A 92 14.47 -3.22 -2.18
C ALA A 92 14.40 -4.65 -2.74
N ILE A 93 13.58 -4.90 -3.77
CA ILE A 93 13.47 -6.20 -4.43
C ILE A 93 14.79 -6.58 -5.11
N ALA A 94 15.36 -5.69 -5.91
CA ALA A 94 16.61 -5.96 -6.63
C ALA A 94 17.77 -6.18 -5.66
N GLY A 95 17.90 -5.34 -4.63
CA GLY A 95 18.92 -5.50 -3.59
C GLY A 95 18.76 -6.83 -2.85
N THR A 96 17.52 -7.19 -2.48
CA THR A 96 17.23 -8.47 -1.82
C THR A 96 17.56 -9.66 -2.72
N LEU A 97 17.27 -9.57 -4.02
CA LEU A 97 17.59 -10.63 -4.98
C LEU A 97 19.11 -10.81 -5.12
N VAL A 98 19.86 -9.71 -5.25
CA VAL A 98 21.34 -9.74 -5.31
C VAL A 98 21.92 -10.35 -4.04
N LEU A 99 21.47 -9.89 -2.86
CA LEU A 99 21.92 -10.45 -1.59
C LEU A 99 21.54 -11.92 -1.43
N SER A 100 20.39 -12.34 -1.98
CA SER A 100 19.96 -13.74 -1.93
C SER A 100 20.86 -14.65 -2.75
N VAL A 101 21.36 -14.20 -3.90
CA VAL A 101 22.34 -14.95 -4.71
C VAL A 101 23.67 -15.14 -3.96
N ILE A 102 24.05 -14.16 -3.14
CA ILE A 102 25.34 -14.17 -2.41
C ILE A 102 25.23 -14.97 -1.10
N LEU A 103 24.11 -14.85 -0.38
CA LEU A 103 23.98 -15.30 1.01
C LEU A 103 23.18 -16.60 1.18
N LEU A 104 22.32 -16.98 0.22
CA LEU A 104 21.46 -18.17 0.34
C LEU A 104 22.02 -19.37 -0.43
N PRO A 105 21.62 -20.61 -0.05
CA PRO A 105 21.93 -21.80 -0.83
C PRO A 105 21.44 -21.68 -2.28
N PRO A 106 22.20 -22.14 -3.30
CA PRO A 106 21.83 -22.00 -4.71
C PRO A 106 20.45 -22.56 -5.06
N LEU A 107 20.02 -23.63 -4.38
CA LEU A 107 18.69 -24.24 -4.57
C LEU A 107 17.53 -23.31 -4.17
N ARG A 108 17.76 -22.28 -3.34
CA ARG A 108 16.74 -21.33 -2.88
C ARG A 108 16.56 -20.13 -3.80
N VAL A 109 17.55 -19.83 -4.63
CA VAL A 109 17.56 -18.64 -5.50
C VAL A 109 16.39 -18.62 -6.48
N PRO A 110 16.02 -19.74 -7.14
CA PRO A 110 14.87 -19.75 -8.05
C PRO A 110 13.54 -19.40 -7.37
N ASP A 111 13.32 -19.87 -6.14
CA ASP A 111 12.10 -19.57 -5.38
C ASP A 111 12.02 -18.08 -5.04
N VAL A 112 13.13 -17.50 -4.56
CA VAL A 112 13.23 -16.08 -4.25
C VAL A 112 13.08 -15.22 -5.51
N ALA A 113 13.60 -15.66 -6.66
CA ALA A 113 13.39 -14.97 -7.93
C ALA A 113 11.91 -14.96 -8.34
N GLY A 114 11.18 -16.05 -8.10
CA GLY A 114 9.74 -16.10 -8.28
C GLY A 114 8.98 -15.18 -7.31
N ASP A 115 9.43 -15.11 -6.05
CA ASP A 115 8.87 -14.18 -5.07
C ASP A 115 9.10 -12.72 -5.45
N ALA A 116 10.30 -12.41 -5.97
CA ALA A 116 10.68 -11.09 -6.49
C ALA A 116 9.84 -10.69 -7.70
N ALA A 117 9.60 -11.61 -8.62
CA ALA A 117 8.72 -11.37 -9.77
C ALA A 117 7.29 -11.07 -9.32
N ALA A 118 6.74 -11.86 -8.40
CA ALA A 118 5.41 -11.64 -7.85
C ALA A 118 5.30 -10.32 -7.06
N ALA A 119 6.33 -9.98 -6.26
CA ALA A 119 6.39 -8.74 -5.51
C ALA A 119 6.47 -7.51 -6.42
N SER A 120 7.20 -7.60 -7.54
CA SER A 120 7.38 -6.49 -8.50
C SER A 120 6.06 -6.06 -9.17
N VAL A 121 5.09 -6.97 -9.25
CA VAL A 121 3.76 -6.70 -9.80
C VAL A 121 2.67 -6.72 -8.73
N TYR A 122 3.04 -6.64 -7.44
CA TYR A 122 2.13 -6.57 -6.29
C TYR A 122 1.15 -7.76 -6.14
N VAL A 123 1.59 -8.98 -6.49
CA VAL A 123 0.81 -10.24 -6.33
C VAL A 123 1.50 -11.27 -5.44
N SER A 124 2.53 -10.86 -4.69
CA SER A 124 3.27 -11.76 -3.79
C SER A 124 2.38 -12.39 -2.72
N ASN A 125 1.35 -11.69 -2.25
CA ASN A 125 0.35 -12.24 -1.32
C ASN A 125 -0.33 -13.51 -1.85
N MET A 126 -0.68 -13.55 -3.14
CA MET A 126 -1.29 -14.74 -3.74
C MET A 126 -0.27 -15.87 -3.84
N ARG A 127 0.96 -15.56 -4.27
CA ARG A 127 2.04 -16.54 -4.36
C ARG A 127 2.33 -17.20 -3.01
N PHE A 128 2.46 -16.40 -1.95
CA PHE A 128 2.68 -16.90 -0.60
C PHE A 128 1.48 -17.70 -0.08
N ALA A 129 0.25 -17.30 -0.41
CA ALA A 129 -0.94 -18.08 -0.05
C ALA A 129 -0.96 -19.46 -0.72
N PHE A 130 -0.55 -19.56 -1.99
CA PHE A 130 -0.43 -20.85 -2.67
C PHE A 130 0.70 -21.70 -2.07
N GLN A 131 1.87 -21.11 -1.82
CA GLN A 131 2.99 -21.81 -1.17
C GLN A 131 2.65 -22.30 0.24
N ALA A 132 1.82 -21.56 0.99
CA ALA A 132 1.39 -21.96 2.33
C ALA A 132 0.54 -23.25 2.35
N THR A 133 0.03 -23.70 1.20
CA THR A 133 -0.70 -24.97 1.09
C THR A 133 0.20 -26.17 0.81
N ASP A 134 1.47 -25.93 0.48
CA ASP A 134 2.44 -27.00 0.23
C ASP A 134 3.06 -27.50 1.55
N TYR A 135 2.65 -28.70 1.96
CA TYR A 135 3.10 -29.34 3.20
C TYR A 135 4.63 -29.49 3.24
N LEU A 136 5.26 -29.79 2.10
CA LEU A 136 6.71 -30.01 2.02
C LEU A 136 7.51 -28.70 2.07
N ALA A 137 6.86 -27.57 1.82
CA ALA A 137 7.48 -26.24 1.91
C ALA A 137 7.43 -25.63 3.33
N SER A 138 6.65 -26.21 4.24
CA SER A 138 6.40 -25.65 5.58
C SER A 138 7.63 -25.61 6.50
N ASP A 139 8.62 -26.49 6.28
CA ASP A 139 9.86 -26.54 7.05
C ASP A 139 10.95 -25.59 6.56
N LEU A 140 10.72 -24.91 5.42
CA LEU A 140 11.69 -23.98 4.86
C LEU A 140 11.64 -22.61 5.55
N PRO A 141 12.79 -21.93 5.69
CA PRO A 141 12.80 -20.55 6.14
C PRO A 141 11.92 -19.65 5.24
N PRO A 142 11.23 -18.66 5.82
CA PRO A 142 10.40 -17.75 5.04
C PRO A 142 11.20 -17.00 3.97
N SER A 143 10.50 -16.57 2.92
CA SER A 143 11.08 -15.72 1.89
C SER A 143 11.62 -14.41 2.50
N PRO A 144 12.80 -13.92 2.09
CA PRO A 144 13.27 -12.60 2.50
C PRO A 144 12.35 -11.46 2.00
N LEU A 145 11.51 -11.75 1.00
CA LEU A 145 10.51 -10.83 0.45
C LEU A 145 9.12 -11.04 1.05
N LEU A 146 8.97 -11.86 2.10
CA LEU A 146 7.66 -12.19 2.67
C LEU A 146 6.83 -10.94 2.97
N HIS A 147 7.42 -9.92 3.59
CA HIS A 147 6.77 -8.68 4.00
C HIS A 147 6.06 -7.92 2.85
N PHE A 148 6.43 -8.16 1.59
CA PHE A 148 5.73 -7.60 0.42
C PHE A 148 4.28 -8.11 0.27
N TRP A 149 3.88 -9.16 0.98
CA TRP A 149 2.48 -9.63 0.97
C TRP A 149 1.52 -8.49 1.35
N SER A 150 1.87 -7.72 2.38
CA SER A 150 1.02 -6.65 2.91
C SER A 150 0.95 -5.47 1.93
N LEU A 151 2.08 -5.13 1.30
CA LEU A 151 2.16 -4.11 0.26
C LEU A 151 1.34 -4.51 -0.97
N GLY A 152 1.38 -5.79 -1.38
CA GLY A 152 0.57 -6.31 -2.48
C GLY A 152 -0.93 -6.14 -2.21
N VAL A 153 -1.39 -6.49 -1.00
CA VAL A 153 -2.78 -6.28 -0.57
C VAL A 153 -3.14 -4.79 -0.55
N GLU A 154 -2.24 -3.93 -0.05
CA GLU A 154 -2.45 -2.49 -0.02
C GLU A 154 -2.65 -1.92 -1.44
N GLU A 155 -1.76 -2.26 -2.39
CA GLU A 155 -1.84 -1.79 -3.77
C GLU A 155 -3.05 -2.36 -4.51
N GLN A 156 -3.44 -3.61 -4.26
CA GLN A 156 -4.70 -4.18 -4.76
C GLN A 156 -5.89 -3.36 -4.27
N PHE A 157 -5.96 -3.06 -2.98
CA PHE A 157 -7.00 -2.19 -2.43
C PHE A 157 -7.00 -0.82 -3.11
N TYR A 158 -5.83 -0.22 -3.36
CA TYR A 158 -5.73 1.07 -4.05
C TYR A 158 -6.02 1.02 -5.53
N LEU A 159 -5.97 -0.13 -6.18
CA LEU A 159 -6.42 -0.28 -7.55
C LEU A 159 -7.96 -0.39 -7.60
N PHE A 160 -8.53 -1.23 -6.74
CA PHE A 160 -9.97 -1.52 -6.78
C PHE A 160 -10.83 -0.42 -6.16
N TRP A 161 -10.42 0.15 -5.03
CA TRP A 161 -11.25 1.08 -4.28
C TRP A 161 -11.54 2.41 -5.01
N PRO A 162 -10.57 3.11 -5.62
CA PRO A 162 -10.84 4.33 -6.36
C PRO A 162 -11.68 4.05 -7.61
N ALA A 163 -11.44 2.93 -8.29
CA ALA A 163 -12.25 2.51 -9.44
C ALA A 163 -13.71 2.27 -9.05
N LEU A 164 -13.94 1.58 -7.92
CA LEU A 164 -15.28 1.37 -7.37
C LEU A 164 -15.96 2.70 -7.04
N LEU A 165 -15.28 3.62 -6.35
CA LEU A 165 -15.84 4.93 -6.02
C LEU A 165 -16.14 5.77 -7.26
N ALA A 166 -15.32 5.68 -8.32
CA ALA A 166 -15.58 6.34 -9.59
C ALA A 166 -16.84 5.79 -10.27
N VAL A 167 -17.04 4.46 -10.27
CA VAL A 167 -18.25 3.83 -10.81
C VAL A 167 -19.50 4.22 -10.00
N VAL A 168 -19.41 4.21 -8.68
CA VAL A 168 -20.53 4.64 -7.82
C VAL A 168 -20.88 6.10 -8.04
N ALA A 169 -19.88 6.98 -8.17
CA ALA A 169 -20.09 8.39 -8.41
C ALA A 169 -20.76 8.66 -9.77
N THR A 170 -20.35 7.96 -10.83
CA THR A 170 -20.94 8.14 -12.17
C THR A 170 -22.39 7.65 -12.23
N ILE A 171 -22.69 6.50 -11.60
CA ILE A 171 -24.06 5.98 -11.51
C ILE A 171 -24.95 6.92 -10.67
N GLY A 172 -24.46 7.36 -9.51
CA GLY A 172 -25.21 8.24 -8.60
C GLY A 172 -25.49 9.63 -9.18
N LEU A 173 -24.56 10.20 -9.94
CA LEU A 173 -24.78 11.47 -10.66
C LEU A 173 -25.78 11.28 -11.82
N GLY A 174 -25.74 10.13 -12.51
CA GLY A 174 -26.68 9.80 -13.58
C GLY A 174 -28.13 9.66 -13.09
N THR A 175 -28.34 9.05 -11.93
CA THR A 175 -29.69 8.90 -11.35
C THR A 175 -30.27 10.21 -10.83
N ILE A 176 -29.44 11.08 -10.24
CA ILE A 176 -29.86 12.42 -9.79
C ILE A 176 -30.14 13.36 -10.98
N GLY A 177 -29.40 13.23 -12.09
CA GLY A 177 -29.60 14.03 -13.30
C GLY A 177 -30.87 13.69 -14.10
N LEU A 178 -31.39 12.46 -13.99
CA LEU A 178 -32.62 12.02 -14.66
C LEU A 178 -33.91 12.50 -13.98
N GLY A 179 -33.84 13.06 -12.76
CA GLY A 179 -34.99 13.60 -12.02
C GLY A 179 -35.28 15.09 -12.24
N ARG A 180 -34.64 15.75 -13.22
CA ARG A 180 -34.77 17.19 -13.49
C ARG A 180 -35.34 17.53 -14.88
N ARG A 181 -36.15 16.66 -15.48
CA ARG A 181 -36.91 16.97 -16.69
C ARG A 181 -38.39 16.93 -16.43
#